data_AF-A0A7S0GYG5-F1
#
_entry.id   AF-A0A7S0GYG5-F1
#
_cell.length_a   1.000
_cell.length_b   1.000
_cell.length_c   1.000
_cell.angle_alpha   90.00
_cell.angle_beta   90.00
_cell.angle_gamma   90.00
#
_symmetry.space_group_name_H-M   'P 1'
#
loop_
_entity.id
_entity.type
_entity.pdbx_description
1 polymer ?
#
loop_
_entity_poly.entity_id
_entity_poly.type
_entity_poly.pdbx_seq_one_letter_code
_entity_poly.pdbx_strand_id
1 'polypeptide(L)'
;ERIRRFAQTEAAIYMFPNHLPPISVSRTPVDRSIWERVDSKGHHCVQVCPKALKDILPRLTHNELNVSTLARVTLKAHVRTFALIPEQATTFGFVYPSEGIKDRVDGKFERFDGIGNLYQNGGFVYYDDKGDVVGVNCLMSYGFSSTSNIRFHRPYTLRKRDIKELQMEHPWYKVQRPDMIAKGCLRFVFVPPGVRIGKHPNKYGAFAYEFEDSCMNRFFAIQS
;
A
#
# COMPACT_ATOMS: atom_id res chain seq x y z
N GLU A 1 -29.82 -26.24 7.49
CA GLU A 1 -29.03 -25.21 8.22
C GLU A 1 -28.58 -24.14 7.22
N ARG A 2 -29.05 -22.88 7.37
CA ARG A 2 -28.81 -21.82 6.38
C ARG A 2 -27.48 -21.11 6.69
N ILE A 3 -26.46 -21.40 5.88
CA ILE A 3 -25.16 -20.72 5.90
C ILE A 3 -25.38 -19.26 5.45
N ARG A 4 -25.12 -18.31 6.36
CA ARG A 4 -25.14 -16.87 6.06
C ARG A 4 -23.96 -16.52 5.15
N ARG A 5 -24.25 -16.17 3.89
CA ARG A 5 -23.28 -15.54 2.97
C ARG A 5 -23.03 -14.10 3.44
N PHE A 6 -21.86 -13.82 4.01
CA PHE A 6 -21.33 -12.46 4.05
C PHE A 6 -20.60 -12.22 2.73
N ALA A 7 -21.33 -11.76 1.71
CA ALA A 7 -20.75 -11.32 0.46
C ALA A 7 -20.79 -9.78 0.40
N GLN A 8 -19.94 -9.15 1.21
CA GLN A 8 -19.35 -7.88 0.82
C GLN A 8 -17.88 -8.21 0.54
N THR A 9 -17.59 -8.59 -0.70
CA THR A 9 -16.23 -8.89 -1.17
C THR A 9 -15.42 -7.62 -1.40
N GLU A 10 -16.08 -6.46 -1.36
CA GLU A 10 -15.53 -5.16 -1.73
C GLU A 10 -16.07 -4.09 -0.78
N ALA A 11 -15.16 -3.26 -0.26
CA ALA A 11 -15.51 -2.03 0.43
C ALA A 11 -14.88 -0.84 -0.30
N ALA A 12 -15.69 0.17 -0.59
CA ALA A 12 -15.21 1.49 -1.00
C ALA A 12 -14.99 2.32 0.27
N ILE A 13 -13.76 2.78 0.48
CA ILE A 13 -13.45 3.67 1.61
C ILE A 13 -13.81 5.10 1.18
N TYR A 14 -15.02 5.54 1.52
CA TYR A 14 -15.55 6.88 1.19
C TYR A 14 -14.97 8.03 2.04
N MET A 15 -13.93 7.77 2.85
CA MET A 15 -13.28 8.79 3.69
C MET A 15 -12.24 9.64 2.94
N PHE A 16 -12.08 9.43 1.63
CA PHE A 16 -11.23 10.27 0.78
C PHE A 16 -12.00 11.49 0.27
N PRO A 17 -11.32 12.62 -0.01
CA PRO A 17 -11.95 13.78 -0.60
C PRO A 17 -12.78 13.41 -1.85
N ASN A 18 -13.99 13.95 -1.97
CA ASN A 18 -14.96 13.62 -3.04
C ASN A 18 -14.45 13.81 -4.49
N HIS A 19 -13.29 14.46 -4.68
CA HIS A 19 -12.64 14.65 -5.97
C HIS A 19 -11.66 13.53 -6.35
N LEU A 20 -11.42 12.56 -5.46
CA LEU A 20 -10.56 11.41 -5.73
C LEU A 20 -11.40 10.14 -5.94
N PRO A 21 -10.99 9.26 -6.87
CA PRO A 21 -11.63 7.97 -7.05
C PRO A 21 -11.59 7.14 -5.76
N PRO A 22 -12.64 6.36 -5.47
CA PRO A 22 -12.71 5.55 -4.26
C PRO A 22 -11.66 4.44 -4.28
N ILE A 23 -10.89 4.32 -3.19
CA ILE A 23 -10.04 3.15 -2.99
C ILE A 23 -10.96 1.97 -2.70
N SER A 24 -10.91 0.97 -3.58
CA SER A 24 -11.64 -0.28 -3.44
C SER A 24 -10.70 -1.35 -2.91
N VAL A 25 -11.17 -2.10 -1.92
CA VAL A 25 -10.39 -3.15 -1.28
C VAL A 25 -11.16 -4.45 -1.37
N SER A 26 -10.49 -5.53 -1.81
CA SER A 26 -11.04 -6.88 -1.75
C SER A 26 -10.33 -7.71 -0.69
N ARG A 27 -11.08 -8.53 0.05
CA ARG A 27 -10.47 -9.45 1.02
C ARG A 27 -10.18 -10.78 0.34
N THR A 28 -8.93 -11.20 0.37
CA THR A 28 -8.54 -12.55 -0.03
C THR A 28 -8.68 -13.48 1.19
N PRO A 29 -9.36 -14.64 1.05
CA PRO A 29 -9.34 -15.66 2.08
C PRO A 29 -7.90 -16.10 2.35
N VAL A 30 -7.49 -16.13 3.62
CA VAL A 30 -6.21 -16.75 3.99
C VAL A 30 -6.43 -18.26 3.95
N ASP A 31 -5.83 -18.92 2.97
CA ASP A 31 -5.71 -20.38 2.94
C ASP A 31 -4.25 -20.78 3.18
N ARG A 32 -3.94 -22.08 3.03
CA ARG A 32 -2.57 -22.60 3.19
C ARG A 32 -1.57 -22.04 2.16
N SER A 33 -1.97 -21.14 1.26
CA SER A 33 -1.11 -20.56 0.22
C SER A 33 -0.46 -19.22 0.60
N ILE A 34 -0.80 -18.63 1.75
CA ILE A 34 -0.20 -17.37 2.22
C ILE A 34 0.44 -17.60 3.58
N TRP A 35 1.73 -17.33 3.70
CA TRP A 35 2.44 -17.37 4.98
C TRP A 35 3.49 -16.27 5.07
N GLU A 36 3.81 -15.87 6.29
CA GLU A 36 4.86 -14.91 6.56
C GLU A 36 6.23 -15.61 6.64
N ARG A 37 7.25 -14.89 6.19
CA ARG A 37 8.65 -15.22 6.42
C ARG A 37 9.38 -13.95 6.86
N VAL A 38 10.18 -14.06 7.90
CA VAL A 38 11.14 -13.02 8.26
C VAL A 38 12.49 -13.38 7.65
N ASP A 39 13.09 -12.48 6.87
CA ASP A 39 14.40 -12.70 6.26
C ASP A 39 15.53 -12.67 7.32
N SER A 40 16.75 -13.04 6.93
CA SER A 40 17.91 -13.04 7.84
C SER A 40 18.32 -11.65 8.36
N LYS A 41 17.70 -10.58 7.85
CA LYS A 41 17.91 -9.19 8.25
C LYS A 41 16.76 -8.64 9.09
N GLY A 42 15.75 -9.46 9.41
CA GLY A 42 14.59 -9.07 10.19
C GLY A 42 13.50 -8.36 9.37
N HIS A 43 13.55 -8.39 8.03
CA HIS A 43 12.48 -7.85 7.21
C HIS A 43 11.34 -8.86 7.05
N HIS A 44 10.11 -8.36 7.16
CA HIS A 44 8.91 -9.14 6.95
C HIS A 44 8.63 -9.28 5.44
N CYS A 45 8.47 -10.52 4.99
CA CYS A 45 8.06 -10.87 3.65
C CYS A 45 6.80 -11.74 3.74
N VAL A 46 5.85 -11.51 2.84
CA VAL A 46 4.72 -12.42 2.65
C VAL A 46 5.03 -13.28 1.44
N GLN A 47 5.05 -14.60 1.64
CA GLN A 47 5.16 -15.54 0.55
C GLN A 47 3.76 -15.99 0.15
N VAL A 48 3.42 -15.78 -1.12
CA VAL A 48 2.15 -16.23 -1.67
C VAL A 48 2.43 -17.31 -2.70
N CYS A 49 1.91 -18.51 -2.46
CA CYS A 49 2.05 -19.67 -3.34
C CYS A 49 0.68 -20.09 -3.90
N PRO A 50 0.00 -19.22 -4.66
CA PRO A 50 -1.27 -19.63 -5.22
C PRO A 50 -0.94 -20.59 -6.36
N LYS A 51 -1.58 -21.77 -6.34
CA LYS A 51 -1.52 -22.72 -7.46
C LYS A 51 -1.76 -22.03 -8.80
N ALA A 52 -2.64 -21.01 -8.83
CA ALA A 52 -2.97 -20.21 -9.99
C ALA A 52 -1.80 -19.36 -10.57
N LEU A 53 -0.82 -18.92 -9.76
CA LEU A 53 0.33 -18.16 -10.31
C LEU A 53 1.43 -19.07 -10.87
N LYS A 54 1.49 -20.34 -10.47
CA LYS A 54 2.52 -21.27 -11.00
C LYS A 54 2.39 -21.45 -12.52
N ASP A 55 1.16 -21.45 -13.03
CA ASP A 55 0.88 -21.65 -14.45
C ASP A 55 1.16 -20.39 -15.29
N ILE A 56 1.14 -19.22 -14.66
CA ILE A 56 1.24 -17.92 -15.34
C ILE A 56 2.65 -17.34 -15.23
N LEU A 57 3.31 -17.56 -14.09
CA LEU A 57 4.64 -17.08 -13.78
C LEU A 57 5.56 -18.22 -13.31
N PRO A 58 5.77 -19.28 -14.12
CA PRO A 58 6.57 -20.44 -13.74
C PRO A 58 8.04 -20.12 -13.39
N ARG A 59 8.52 -18.92 -13.76
CA ARG A 59 9.88 -18.42 -13.48
C ARG A 59 9.99 -17.54 -12.23
N LEU A 60 8.89 -17.18 -11.57
CA LEU A 60 8.93 -16.51 -10.27
C LEU A 60 8.99 -17.58 -9.17
N THR A 61 10.17 -18.18 -9.01
CA THR A 61 10.40 -19.28 -8.06
C THR A 61 10.50 -18.83 -6.60
N HIS A 62 10.54 -17.52 -6.36
CA HIS A 62 10.56 -16.91 -5.02
C HIS A 62 9.58 -15.74 -4.96
N ASN A 63 8.34 -16.06 -4.58
CA ASN A 63 7.19 -15.16 -4.53
C ASN A 63 7.13 -14.34 -3.24
N GLU A 64 8.26 -13.77 -2.82
CA GLU A 64 8.33 -12.95 -1.61
C GLU A 64 7.92 -11.51 -1.96
N LEU A 65 6.82 -11.06 -1.37
CA LEU A 65 6.42 -9.67 -1.39
C LEU A 65 6.95 -8.98 -0.14
N ASN A 66 7.67 -7.87 -0.34
CA ASN A 66 8.16 -7.07 0.77
C ASN A 66 6.98 -6.46 1.53
N VAL A 67 7.08 -6.47 2.86
CA VAL A 67 6.12 -5.82 3.75
C VAL A 67 6.77 -4.63 4.43
N SER A 68 6.01 -3.57 4.65
CA SER A 68 6.44 -2.46 5.50
C SER A 68 6.68 -2.91 6.94
N THR A 69 7.29 -2.06 7.76
CA THR A 69 7.29 -2.24 9.21
C THR A 69 5.86 -2.45 9.71
N LEU A 70 5.67 -3.43 10.59
CA LEU A 70 4.37 -3.75 11.17
C LEU A 70 3.90 -2.62 12.09
N ALA A 71 2.61 -2.32 12.03
CA ALA A 71 1.95 -1.32 12.86
C ALA A 71 0.74 -1.92 13.57
N ARG A 72 0.41 -1.39 14.76
CA ARG A 72 -0.77 -1.84 15.51
C ARG A 72 -2.06 -1.39 14.84
N VAL A 73 -3.06 -2.27 14.81
CA VAL A 73 -4.43 -1.91 14.42
C VAL A 73 -5.03 -1.05 15.54
N THR A 74 -5.29 0.23 15.25
CA THR A 74 -5.86 1.20 16.21
C THR A 74 -7.32 1.55 15.92
N LEU A 75 -7.87 1.03 14.83
CA LEU A 75 -9.26 1.29 14.45
C LEU A 75 -10.24 0.63 15.42
N LYS A 76 -11.33 1.33 15.73
CA LYS A 76 -12.44 0.79 16.55
C LYS A 76 -13.14 -0.35 15.80
N ALA A 77 -13.70 -1.31 16.54
CA ALA A 77 -14.33 -2.52 16.00
C ALA A 77 -15.31 -2.25 14.84
N HIS A 78 -16.23 -1.29 14.99
CA HIS A 78 -17.19 -0.97 13.92
C HIS A 78 -16.51 -0.47 12.63
N VAL A 79 -15.45 0.35 12.73
CA VAL A 79 -14.68 0.84 11.57
C VAL A 79 -13.90 -0.30 10.91
N ARG A 80 -13.38 -1.24 11.71
CA ARG A 80 -12.67 -2.43 11.21
C ARG A 80 -13.56 -3.27 10.31
N THR A 81 -14.82 -3.48 10.69
CA THR A 81 -15.80 -4.20 9.87
C THR A 81 -15.99 -3.54 8.52
N PHE A 82 -16.16 -2.21 8.48
CA PHE A 82 -16.29 -1.46 7.21
C PHE A 82 -15.03 -1.53 6.34
N ALA A 83 -13.85 -1.57 6.96
CA ALA A 83 -12.57 -1.69 6.26
C ALA A 83 -12.17 -3.15 5.95
N LEU A 84 -13.06 -4.12 6.18
CA LEU A 84 -12.81 -5.57 6.01
C LEU A 84 -11.59 -6.09 6.80
N ILE A 85 -11.25 -5.45 7.92
CA ILE A 85 -10.14 -5.86 8.79
C ILE A 85 -10.62 -7.03 9.67
N PRO A 86 -9.93 -8.18 9.69
CA PRO A 86 -10.28 -9.32 10.55
C PRO A 86 -10.35 -8.90 12.01
N GLU A 87 -11.32 -9.38 12.78
CA GLU A 87 -11.55 -8.98 14.19
C GLU A 87 -10.35 -9.34 15.09
N GLN A 88 -9.72 -10.48 14.82
CA GLN A 88 -8.55 -10.97 15.53
C GLN A 88 -7.24 -10.25 15.17
N ALA A 89 -7.24 -9.37 14.15
CA ALA A 89 -6.03 -8.65 13.76
C ALA A 89 -5.55 -7.68 14.86
N THR A 90 -4.30 -7.81 15.27
CA THR A 90 -3.65 -6.92 16.24
C THR A 90 -2.65 -5.99 15.56
N THR A 91 -2.00 -6.46 14.49
CA THR A 91 -1.05 -5.70 13.70
C THR A 91 -1.30 -5.85 12.21
N PHE A 92 -0.71 -4.97 11.41
CA PHE A 92 -0.80 -4.99 9.96
C PHE A 92 0.48 -4.46 9.32
N GLY A 93 0.73 -4.86 8.08
CA GLY A 93 1.80 -4.33 7.23
C GLY A 93 1.29 -4.05 5.82
N PHE A 94 1.87 -3.07 5.15
CA PHE A 94 1.59 -2.82 3.74
C PHE A 94 2.46 -3.72 2.87
N VAL A 95 1.83 -4.51 2.02
CA VAL A 95 2.48 -5.35 1.02
C VAL A 95 2.74 -4.50 -0.22
N TYR A 96 4.01 -4.33 -0.57
CA TYR A 96 4.39 -3.56 -1.75
C TYR A 96 4.09 -4.35 -3.04
N PRO A 97 3.60 -3.70 -4.10
CA PRO A 97 3.46 -4.34 -5.40
C PRO A 97 4.83 -4.80 -5.92
N SER A 98 4.84 -5.90 -6.66
CA SER A 98 6.07 -6.43 -7.25
C SER A 98 6.37 -5.71 -8.56
N GLU A 99 7.60 -5.20 -8.69
CA GLU A 99 8.03 -4.49 -9.89
C GLU A 99 8.05 -5.42 -11.12
N GLY A 100 7.60 -4.89 -12.26
CA GLY A 100 7.63 -5.60 -13.55
C GLY A 100 6.60 -6.73 -13.73
N ILE A 101 5.71 -6.98 -12.76
CA ILE A 101 4.63 -7.96 -12.93
C ILE A 101 3.59 -7.51 -13.97
N LYS A 102 3.26 -6.21 -14.02
CA LYS A 102 2.33 -5.68 -15.03
C LYS A 102 2.81 -5.95 -16.46
N ASP A 103 4.09 -5.71 -16.73
CA ASP A 103 4.70 -5.85 -18.05
C ASP A 103 4.87 -7.31 -18.48
N ARG A 104 4.93 -8.24 -17.52
CA ARG A 104 5.16 -9.67 -17.78
C ARG A 104 3.90 -10.47 -18.09
N VAL A 105 2.73 -9.89 -17.85
CA VAL A 105 1.47 -10.68 -17.83
C VAL A 105 0.43 -10.09 -18.80
N ASP A 106 0.86 -9.25 -19.76
CA ASP A 106 0.15 -8.84 -20.99
C ASP A 106 -1.37 -9.13 -20.99
N GLY A 107 -2.16 -8.28 -20.32
CA GLY A 107 -3.63 -8.36 -20.34
C GLY A 107 -4.26 -9.59 -19.70
N LYS A 108 -3.49 -10.58 -19.24
CA LYS A 108 -4.02 -11.80 -18.60
C LYS A 108 -4.51 -11.54 -17.18
N PHE A 109 -4.22 -10.35 -16.61
CA PHE A 109 -4.60 -10.00 -15.25
C PHE A 109 -6.06 -9.61 -15.04
N GLU A 110 -6.84 -9.42 -16.11
CA GLU A 110 -8.25 -9.00 -16.02
C GLU A 110 -9.17 -10.00 -15.29
N ARG A 111 -8.66 -11.20 -14.94
CA ARG A 111 -9.40 -12.25 -14.25
C ARG A 111 -8.87 -12.62 -12.86
N PHE A 112 -7.90 -11.90 -12.31
CA PHE A 112 -7.31 -12.35 -11.07
C PHE A 112 -8.19 -12.10 -9.85
N ASP A 113 -8.27 -13.15 -9.05
CA ASP A 113 -8.59 -13.14 -7.64
C ASP A 113 -7.82 -12.06 -6.85
N GLY A 114 -8.16 -11.89 -5.57
CA GLY A 114 -7.52 -10.87 -4.74
C GLY A 114 -5.98 -10.99 -4.69
N ILE A 115 -5.41 -12.19 -4.89
CA ILE A 115 -3.95 -12.40 -4.85
C ILE A 115 -3.25 -11.74 -6.04
N GLY A 116 -3.77 -11.85 -7.26
CA GLY A 116 -3.18 -11.13 -8.39
C GLY A 116 -3.19 -9.61 -8.17
N ASN A 117 -4.26 -9.09 -7.57
CA ASN A 117 -4.35 -7.68 -7.19
C ASN A 117 -3.32 -7.30 -6.12
N LEU A 118 -3.00 -8.19 -5.18
CA LEU A 118 -1.92 -7.97 -4.21
C LEU A 118 -0.56 -7.78 -4.90
N TYR A 119 -0.24 -8.61 -5.89
CA TYR A 119 1.00 -8.50 -6.65
C TYR A 119 1.08 -7.23 -7.49
N GLN A 120 -0.03 -6.85 -8.13
CA GLN A 120 -0.05 -5.70 -9.02
C GLN A 120 -0.17 -4.35 -8.31
N ASN A 121 -0.95 -4.31 -7.23
CA ASN A 121 -1.43 -3.07 -6.62
C ASN A 121 -0.98 -2.93 -5.17
N GLY A 122 -0.45 -4.01 -4.59
CA GLY A 122 -0.18 -4.07 -3.15
C GLY A 122 -1.46 -4.25 -2.34
N GLY A 123 -1.31 -4.11 -1.03
CA GLY A 123 -2.40 -4.33 -0.10
C GLY A 123 -1.96 -4.30 1.34
N PHE A 124 -2.79 -4.81 2.22
CA PHE A 124 -2.53 -4.93 3.64
C PHE A 124 -2.60 -6.40 4.04
N VAL A 125 -1.57 -6.86 4.74
CA VAL A 125 -1.57 -8.13 5.45
C VAL A 125 -1.83 -7.84 6.92
N TYR A 126 -2.67 -8.65 7.56
CA TYR A 126 -3.06 -8.52 8.95
C TYR A 126 -2.64 -9.75 9.73
N TYR A 127 -2.18 -9.53 10.96
CA TYR A 127 -1.67 -10.56 11.85
C TYR A 127 -2.41 -10.55 13.18
N ASP A 128 -2.55 -11.71 13.81
CA ASP A 128 -3.04 -11.81 15.19
C ASP A 128 -1.94 -11.53 16.24
N ASP A 129 -2.23 -11.78 17.50
CA ASP A 129 -1.30 -11.60 18.63
C ASP A 129 -0.14 -12.60 18.64
N LYS A 130 -0.25 -13.71 17.91
CA LYS A 130 0.79 -14.74 17.77
C LYS A 130 1.70 -14.48 16.58
N GLY A 131 1.36 -13.51 15.73
CA GLY A 131 2.06 -13.22 14.49
C GLY A 131 1.57 -14.06 13.31
N ASP A 132 0.45 -14.76 13.45
CA ASP A 132 -0.12 -15.54 12.35
C ASP A 132 -0.92 -14.64 11.40
N VAL A 133 -0.83 -14.88 10.08
CA VAL A 133 -1.59 -14.13 9.08
C VAL A 133 -3.08 -14.48 9.17
N VAL A 134 -3.92 -13.49 9.40
CA VAL A 134 -5.39 -13.66 9.61
C VAL A 134 -6.25 -12.95 8.55
N GLY A 135 -5.64 -12.13 7.71
CA GLY A 135 -6.32 -11.52 6.58
C GLY A 135 -5.37 -10.85 5.61
N VAL A 136 -5.78 -10.80 4.35
CA VAL A 136 -5.14 -9.97 3.34
C VAL A 136 -6.20 -9.16 2.60
N ASN A 137 -5.99 -7.85 2.55
CA ASN A 137 -6.81 -6.90 1.84
C ASN A 137 -6.04 -6.36 0.65
N CYS A 138 -6.54 -6.58 -0.55
CA CYS A 138 -5.86 -6.25 -1.79
C CYS A 138 -6.46 -4.98 -2.37
N LEU A 139 -5.61 -4.06 -2.84
CA LEU A 139 -6.09 -2.84 -3.50
C LEU A 139 -6.62 -3.20 -4.90
N MET A 140 -7.87 -2.83 -5.16
CA MET A 140 -8.54 -3.07 -6.44
C MET A 140 -8.58 -1.77 -7.25
N SER A 141 -8.26 -1.84 -8.54
CA SER A 141 -8.54 -0.77 -9.50
C SER A 141 -9.83 -1.13 -10.24
N TYR A 142 -10.95 -0.47 -9.93
CA TYR A 142 -12.16 -0.59 -10.76
C TYR A 142 -12.04 0.32 -11.98
N GLY A 143 -12.22 -0.26 -13.16
CA GLY A 143 -12.38 0.46 -14.43
C GLY A 143 -11.52 -0.10 -15.56
N PHE A 144 -12.09 -0.14 -16.76
CA PHE A 144 -11.42 -0.40 -18.05
C PHE A 144 -10.24 0.56 -18.34
N SER A 145 -10.06 1.60 -17.53
CA SER A 145 -8.85 2.41 -17.48
C SER A 145 -8.04 2.05 -16.25
N SER A 146 -6.86 1.50 -16.47
CA SER A 146 -5.84 1.09 -15.50
C SER A 146 -5.30 2.21 -14.57
N THR A 147 -6.00 3.33 -14.42
CA THR A 147 -5.48 4.62 -13.94
C THR A 147 -6.17 5.18 -12.68
N SER A 148 -7.16 4.50 -12.09
CA SER A 148 -7.98 5.11 -11.03
C SER A 148 -7.42 5.02 -9.60
N ASN A 149 -6.23 4.47 -9.37
CA ASN A 149 -5.60 4.48 -8.03
C ASN A 149 -4.28 5.26 -8.05
N ILE A 150 -4.20 6.34 -7.27
CA ILE A 150 -2.92 7.02 -7.01
C ILE A 150 -2.02 6.04 -6.26
N ARG A 151 -0.96 5.58 -6.93
CA ARG A 151 0.08 4.75 -6.34
C ARG A 151 1.28 5.62 -6.04
N PHE A 152 2.13 5.15 -5.13
CA PHE A 152 3.37 5.82 -4.80
C PHE A 152 4.54 4.85 -4.94
N HIS A 153 5.67 5.36 -5.44
CA HIS A 153 6.95 4.68 -5.30
C HIS A 153 7.30 4.52 -3.82
N ARG A 154 8.26 3.63 -3.53
CA ARG A 154 8.84 3.50 -2.19
C ARG A 154 9.26 4.90 -1.69
N PRO A 155 8.89 5.26 -0.44
CA PRO A 155 9.25 6.56 0.08
C PRO A 155 10.77 6.69 0.17
N TYR A 156 11.28 7.86 -0.20
CA TYR A 156 12.68 8.17 0.00
C TYR A 156 12.85 9.27 1.05
N THR A 157 13.99 9.23 1.75
CA THR A 157 14.35 10.24 2.74
C THR A 157 14.85 11.50 2.05
N LEU A 158 14.18 12.62 2.28
CA LEU A 158 14.61 13.92 1.75
C LEU A 158 15.81 14.44 2.54
N ARG A 159 16.84 14.92 1.84
CA ARG A 159 17.97 15.59 2.49
C ARG A 159 17.56 17.02 2.87
N LYS A 160 18.26 17.60 3.85
CA LYS A 160 18.06 19.01 4.23
C LYS A 160 18.18 19.97 3.03
N ARG A 161 19.06 19.66 2.08
CA ARG A 161 19.21 20.43 0.84
C ARG A 161 17.95 20.37 -0.03
N ASP A 162 17.42 19.17 -0.29
CA ASP A 162 16.23 18.97 -1.10
C ASP A 162 15.01 19.72 -0.53
N ILE A 163 14.88 19.70 0.81
CA ILE A 163 13.82 20.42 1.52
C ILE A 163 13.94 21.94 1.32
N LYS A 164 15.16 22.50 1.42
CA LYS A 164 15.39 23.93 1.19
C LYS A 164 15.08 24.32 -0.25
N GLU A 165 15.52 23.53 -1.23
CA GLU A 165 15.21 23.75 -2.65
C GLU A 165 13.69 23.77 -2.88
N LEU A 166 12.98 22.75 -2.37
CA LEU A 166 11.51 22.69 -2.45
C LEU A 166 10.81 23.86 -1.75
N GLN A 167 11.37 24.39 -0.66
CA GLN A 167 10.79 25.53 0.08
C GLN A 167 10.94 26.86 -0.66
N MET A 168 11.96 26.99 -1.50
CA MET A 168 12.14 28.18 -2.33
C MET A 168 11.22 28.15 -3.56
N GLU A 169 10.99 26.97 -4.12
CA GLU A 169 10.27 26.83 -5.40
C GLU A 169 8.76 26.61 -5.23
N HIS A 170 8.32 26.10 -4.08
CA HIS A 170 6.94 25.69 -3.90
C HIS A 170 6.38 26.11 -2.54
N PRO A 171 5.08 26.47 -2.47
CA PRO A 171 4.43 26.81 -1.21
C PRO A 171 4.24 25.56 -0.35
N TRP A 172 4.73 25.62 0.89
CA TRP A 172 4.50 24.56 1.88
C TRP A 172 3.31 24.89 2.76
N TYR A 173 2.51 23.86 3.03
CA TYR A 173 1.30 23.97 3.84
C TYR A 173 1.49 23.26 5.17
N LYS A 174 1.04 23.89 6.26
CA LYS A 174 1.06 23.27 7.59
C LYS A 174 0.16 22.03 7.59
N VAL A 175 0.65 20.93 8.17
CA VAL A 175 -0.16 19.73 8.35
C VAL A 175 -1.18 19.98 9.46
N GLN A 176 -2.46 19.71 9.16
CA GLN A 176 -3.57 19.88 10.12
C GLN A 176 -4.10 18.55 10.68
N ARG A 177 -3.65 17.43 10.12
CA ARG A 177 -4.09 16.09 10.52
C ARG A 177 -3.47 15.69 11.88
N PRO A 178 -4.27 15.46 12.94
CA PRO A 178 -3.74 15.17 14.27
C PRO A 178 -2.79 13.98 14.34
N ASP A 179 -3.06 12.93 13.56
CA ASP A 179 -2.24 11.70 13.52
C ASP A 179 -0.86 11.91 12.89
N MET A 180 -0.74 12.87 11.97
CA MET A 180 0.53 13.24 11.36
C MET A 180 1.31 14.22 12.24
N ILE A 181 0.60 15.18 12.87
CA ILE A 181 1.18 16.09 13.85
C ILE A 181 1.77 15.31 15.04
N ALA A 182 1.05 14.31 15.55
CA ALA A 182 1.52 13.45 16.63
C ALA A 182 2.79 12.64 16.28
N LYS A 183 3.09 12.48 14.99
CA LYS A 183 4.32 11.86 14.48
C LYS A 183 5.43 12.89 14.19
N GLY A 184 5.23 14.15 14.56
CA GLY A 184 6.16 15.26 14.33
C GLY A 184 6.11 15.81 12.91
N CYS A 185 5.07 15.54 12.10
CA CYS A 185 4.97 16.11 10.75
C CYS A 185 4.53 17.59 10.82
N LEU A 186 5.33 18.48 10.25
CA LEU A 186 5.16 19.92 10.34
C LEU A 186 4.40 20.48 9.15
N ARG A 187 4.85 20.14 7.95
CA ARG A 187 4.33 20.69 6.69
C ARG A 187 4.46 19.70 5.56
N PHE A 188 3.70 19.93 4.50
CA PHE A 188 3.74 19.17 3.27
C PHE A 188 3.68 20.08 2.05
N VAL A 189 4.12 19.56 0.92
CA VAL A 189 4.00 20.23 -0.38
C VAL A 189 3.72 19.20 -1.47
N PHE A 190 2.88 19.59 -2.43
CA PHE A 190 2.75 18.86 -3.68
C PHE A 190 3.84 19.37 -4.63
N VAL A 191 4.67 18.44 -5.11
CA VAL A 191 5.77 18.71 -6.04
C VAL A 191 5.27 18.38 -7.45
N PRO A 192 5.18 19.37 -8.36
CA PRO A 192 4.67 19.15 -9.71
C PRO A 192 5.47 18.12 -10.51
N PRO A 193 4.85 17.47 -11.51
CA PRO A 193 5.56 16.64 -12.49
C PRO A 193 6.76 17.36 -13.11
N GLY A 194 7.83 16.61 -13.40
CA GLY A 194 9.04 17.11 -14.03
C GLY A 194 10.10 17.68 -13.08
N VAL A 195 9.72 18.04 -11.84
CA VAL A 195 10.67 18.56 -10.84
C VAL A 195 11.60 17.43 -10.36
N ARG A 196 12.90 17.60 -10.49
CA ARG A 196 13.89 16.59 -10.07
C ARG A 196 14.28 16.83 -8.63
N ILE A 197 14.17 15.80 -7.81
CA ILE A 197 14.62 15.84 -6.42
C ILE A 197 15.69 14.77 -6.21
N GLY A 198 16.92 15.22 -5.95
CA GLY A 198 18.10 14.36 -5.97
C GLY A 198 18.25 13.63 -7.31
N LYS A 199 18.29 12.29 -7.28
CA LYS A 199 18.37 11.44 -8.47
C LYS A 199 17.02 10.85 -8.90
N HIS A 200 15.93 11.17 -8.19
CA HIS A 200 14.63 10.53 -8.41
C HIS A 200 13.79 11.34 -9.41
N PRO A 201 13.43 10.76 -10.56
CA PRO A 201 12.56 11.44 -11.51
C PRO A 201 11.12 11.48 -10.97
N ASN A 202 10.52 12.67 -10.95
CA ASN A 202 9.14 12.87 -10.57
C ASN A 202 8.25 12.97 -11.84
N LYS A 203 7.84 11.83 -12.41
CA LYS A 203 7.09 11.85 -13.68
C LYS A 203 5.63 12.29 -13.54
N TYR A 204 5.00 11.97 -12.41
CA TYR A 204 3.54 12.14 -12.22
C TYR A 204 3.18 13.09 -11.08
N GLY A 205 4.17 13.76 -10.48
CA GLY A 205 3.97 14.56 -9.29
C GLY A 205 4.27 13.76 -8.02
N ALA A 206 4.41 14.46 -6.90
CA ALA A 206 4.78 13.83 -5.64
C ALA A 206 4.30 14.62 -4.44
N PHE A 207 4.31 13.98 -3.27
CA PHE A 207 4.17 14.68 -1.99
C PHE A 207 5.48 14.63 -1.21
N ALA A 208 5.93 15.79 -0.74
CA ALA A 208 7.02 15.91 0.21
C ALA A 208 6.46 16.30 1.58
N TYR A 209 7.00 15.68 2.62
CA TYR A 209 6.63 15.93 4.01
C TYR A 209 7.89 16.26 4.82
N GLU A 210 7.80 17.34 5.60
CA GLU A 210 8.82 17.72 6.56
C GLU A 210 8.37 17.34 7.97
N PHE A 211 9.28 16.76 8.72
CA PHE A 211 9.11 16.36 10.11
C PHE A 211 10.08 17.12 11.00
N GLU A 212 9.76 17.22 12.30
CA GLU A 212 10.64 17.78 13.33
C GLU A 212 12.00 17.09 13.33
N ASP A 213 12.00 15.75 13.29
CA ASP A 213 13.21 15.00 13.01
C ASP A 213 13.48 14.97 11.50
N SER A 214 14.54 15.67 11.09
CA SER A 214 14.94 15.72 9.68
C SER A 214 15.26 14.35 9.05
N CYS A 215 15.59 13.32 9.85
CA CYS A 215 15.79 11.96 9.32
C CYS A 215 14.47 11.30 8.88
N MET A 216 13.34 11.85 9.30
CA MET A 216 11.98 11.42 8.97
C MET A 216 11.37 12.18 7.80
N ASN A 217 12.05 13.16 7.21
CA ASN A 217 11.56 13.83 6.00
C ASN A 217 11.36 12.80 4.87
N ARG A 218 10.18 12.80 4.24
CA ARG A 218 9.82 11.80 3.23
C ARG A 218 9.29 12.43 1.97
N PHE A 219 9.59 11.79 0.86
CA PHE A 219 8.98 12.07 -0.43
C PHE A 219 8.32 10.82 -1.00
N PHE A 220 7.13 11.02 -1.56
CA PHE A 220 6.28 9.98 -2.12
C PHE A 220 5.99 10.35 -3.57
N ALA A 221 6.77 9.81 -4.51
CA ALA A 221 6.57 10.02 -5.95
C ALA A 221 5.35 9.24 -6.43
N ILE A 222 4.46 9.86 -7.18
CA ILE A 222 3.28 9.20 -7.75
C ILE A 222 3.70 8.25 -8.88
N GLN A 223 3.06 7.08 -8.92
CA GLN A 223 3.14 6.07 -9.97
C GLN A 223 1.86 6.08 -10.81
N SER A 224 2.00 5.73 -12.10
CA SER A 224 0.87 5.43 -13.00
C SER A 224 0.27 4.05 -12.76
#